data_AF-A0A7C3QQR9-F1
#
_entry.id   AF-A0A7C3QQR9-F1
#
_cell.length_a   1.000
_cell.length_b   1.000
_cell.length_c   1.000
_cell.angle_alpha   90.00
_cell.angle_beta   90.00
_cell.angle_gamma   90.00
#
_symmetry.space_group_name_H-M   'P 1'
#
loop_
_entity.id
_entity.type
_entity.pdbx_description
1 polymer ?
#
loop_
_entity_poly.entity_id
_entity_poly.type
_entity_poly.pdbx_seq_one_letter_code
_entity_poly.pdbx_strand_id
1 'polypeptide(L)'
;IGLVQMLKNLGGGDPTAIGMGMAAALITTLYGSLGANVVALPIAKKLLLRSDEEMTVKAIMIEGVLSIQSGENPRIVKDKLASFLAPNERAGLEEAGGGE
;
A
#
# COMPACT_ATOMS: atom_id res chain seq x y z
N ILE A 1 -25.47 13.11 9.99
CA ILE A 1 -26.41 13.03 11.14
C ILE A 1 -26.42 14.32 11.96
N GLY A 2 -25.28 14.82 12.47
CA GLY A 2 -25.22 16.06 13.26
C GLY A 2 -25.80 17.32 12.58
N LEU A 3 -25.45 17.55 11.30
CA LEU A 3 -26.05 18.62 10.49
C LEU A 3 -27.57 18.50 10.31
N VAL A 4 -28.11 17.28 10.21
CA VAL A 4 -29.56 17.06 10.08
C VAL A 4 -30.27 17.44 11.38
N GLN A 5 -29.67 17.16 12.54
CA GLN A 5 -30.20 17.54 13.85
C GLN A 5 -30.09 19.05 14.11
N MET A 6 -29.05 19.69 13.59
CA MET A 6 -28.90 21.15 13.60
C MET A 6 -30.01 21.83 12.79
N LEU A 7 -30.24 21.39 11.54
CA LEU A 7 -31.25 21.99 10.65
C LEU A 7 -32.69 21.81 11.15
N LYS A 8 -32.99 20.70 11.82
CA LYS A 8 -34.31 20.47 12.44
C LYS A 8 -34.65 21.47 13.55
N ASN A 9 -33.65 21.95 14.29
CA ASN A 9 -33.84 22.87 15.42
C ASN A 9 -33.71 24.35 15.01
N LEU A 10 -33.36 24.63 13.75
CA LEU A 10 -33.17 26.00 13.24
C LEU A 10 -34.49 26.80 13.19
N GLY A 11 -35.64 26.13 13.03
CA GLY A 11 -36.97 26.77 13.01
C GLY A 11 -37.62 26.97 14.40
N GLY A 12 -37.09 26.33 15.46
CA GLY A 12 -37.66 26.36 16.81
C GLY A 12 -36.98 27.34 17.78
N GLY A 13 -35.83 27.92 17.40
CA GLY A 13 -35.18 29.00 18.15
C GLY A 13 -34.37 28.59 19.39
N ASP A 14 -34.03 27.30 19.58
CA ASP A 14 -33.17 26.87 20.69
C ASP A 14 -31.67 26.82 20.28
N PRO A 15 -30.87 27.86 20.56
CA PRO A 15 -29.45 27.91 20.20
C PRO A 15 -28.61 26.81 20.86
N THR A 16 -29.04 26.25 21.99
CA THR A 16 -28.31 25.17 22.68
C THR A 16 -28.33 23.89 21.86
N ALA A 17 -29.50 23.53 21.29
CA ALA A 17 -29.66 22.35 20.46
C ALA A 17 -28.88 22.45 19.13
N ILE A 18 -28.77 23.66 18.57
CA ILE A 18 -27.96 23.95 17.38
C ILE A 18 -26.47 23.72 17.67
N GLY A 19 -25.98 24.24 18.80
CA GLY A 19 -24.60 24.06 19.24
C GLY A 19 -24.22 22.59 19.42
N MET A 20 -25.10 21.80 20.05
CA MET A 20 -24.87 20.35 20.22
C MET A 20 -24.84 19.60 18.86
N GLY A 21 -25.75 19.92 17.94
CA GLY A 21 -25.77 19.30 16.60
C GLY A 21 -24.52 19.60 15.76
N MET A 22 -24.01 20.83 15.87
CA MET A 22 -22.77 21.25 15.21
C MET A 22 -21.53 20.58 15.83
N ALA A 23 -21.43 20.54 17.16
CA ALA A 23 -20.32 19.87 17.85
C ALA A 23 -20.21 18.39 17.46
N ALA A 24 -21.34 17.67 17.42
CA ALA A 24 -21.37 16.28 17.01
C ALA A 24 -20.91 16.08 15.55
N ALA A 25 -21.30 16.98 14.64
CA ALA A 25 -20.87 16.92 13.24
C ALA A 25 -19.35 17.11 13.10
N LEU A 26 -18.77 18.10 13.80
CA LEU A 26 -17.33 18.37 13.75
C LEU A 26 -16.50 17.25 14.36
N ILE A 27 -16.94 16.70 15.50
CA ILE A 27 -16.25 15.58 16.16
C ILE A 27 -16.30 14.32 15.29
N THR A 28 -17.44 14.04 14.64
CA THR A 28 -17.55 12.90 13.73
C THR A 28 -16.61 13.04 12.52
N THR A 29 -16.51 14.24 11.93
CA THR A 29 -15.55 14.51 10.85
C THR A 29 -14.11 14.37 11.33
N LEU A 30 -13.80 14.84 12.53
CA LEU A 30 -12.47 14.70 13.14
C LEU A 30 -12.10 13.21 13.27
N TYR A 31 -12.93 12.41 13.96
CA TYR A 31 -12.67 10.98 14.15
C TYR A 31 -12.62 10.22 12.83
N GLY A 32 -13.46 10.56 11.86
CA GLY A 32 -13.42 9.97 10.51
C GLY A 32 -12.11 10.28 9.79
N SER A 33 -11.68 11.54 9.77
CA SER A 33 -10.42 11.94 9.11
C SER A 33 -9.19 11.36 9.81
N LEU A 34 -9.20 11.29 11.16
CA LEU A 34 -8.13 10.70 11.93
C LEU A 34 -8.03 9.20 11.65
N GLY A 35 -9.15 8.47 11.72
CA GLY A 35 -9.17 7.04 11.40
C GLY A 35 -8.70 6.74 9.97
N ALA A 36 -9.15 7.53 8.99
CA ALA A 36 -8.75 7.38 7.59
C ALA A 36 -7.25 7.64 7.40
N ASN A 37 -6.76 8.78 7.87
CA ASN A 37 -5.39 9.22 7.58
C ASN A 37 -4.33 8.55 8.44
N VAL A 38 -4.65 8.20 9.69
CA VAL A 38 -3.71 7.61 10.64
C VAL A 38 -3.72 6.08 10.58
N VAL A 39 -4.85 5.45 10.21
CA VAL A 39 -4.97 3.98 10.24
C VAL A 39 -5.13 3.41 8.84
N ALA A 40 -6.18 3.80 8.11
CA ALA A 40 -6.50 3.15 6.83
C ALA A 40 -5.45 3.43 5.75
N LEU A 41 -5.00 4.68 5.58
CA LEU A 41 -4.01 5.05 4.58
C LEU A 41 -2.64 4.37 4.77
N PRO A 42 -2.01 4.35 5.97
CA PRO A 42 -0.73 3.65 6.13
C PRO A 42 -0.86 2.13 5.94
N ILE A 43 -1.99 1.52 6.34
CA ILE A 43 -2.25 0.10 6.07
C ILE A 43 -2.33 -0.15 4.56
N ALA A 44 -3.10 0.67 3.84
CA ALA A 44 -3.23 0.57 2.39
C ALA A 44 -1.87 0.73 1.67
N LYS A 45 -1.07 1.72 2.07
CA LYS A 45 0.28 1.92 1.54
C LYS A 45 1.19 0.71 1.80
N LYS A 46 1.15 0.14 2.99
CA LYS A 46 1.95 -1.04 3.34
C LYS A 46 1.53 -2.26 2.53
N LEU A 47 0.23 -2.47 2.32
CA LEU A 47 -0.28 -3.56 1.49
C LEU A 47 0.11 -3.39 0.02
N LEU A 48 0.04 -2.17 -0.52
CA LEU A 48 0.47 -1.88 -1.87
C LEU A 48 1.97 -2.14 -2.06
N LEU A 49 2.81 -1.73 -1.10
CA LEU A 49 4.25 -2.03 -1.15
C LEU A 49 4.52 -3.54 -1.19
N ARG A 50 3.86 -4.31 -0.34
CA ARG A 50 3.98 -5.78 -0.34
C ARG A 50 3.47 -6.40 -1.64
N SER A 51 2.38 -5.87 -2.20
CA SER A 51 1.86 -6.32 -3.48
C SER A 51 2.85 -6.07 -4.62
N ASP A 52 3.55 -4.94 -4.60
CA ASP A 52 4.54 -4.59 -5.63
C ASP A 52 5.80 -5.46 -5.53
N GLU A 53 6.27 -5.73 -4.31
CA GLU A 53 7.32 -6.71 -4.04
C GLU A 53 6.92 -8.10 -4.59
N GLU A 54 5.70 -8.56 -4.31
CA GLU A 54 5.20 -9.85 -4.83
C GLU A 54 5.07 -9.87 -6.36
N MET A 55 4.59 -8.78 -6.97
CA MET A 55 4.48 -8.68 -8.43
C MET A 55 5.85 -8.79 -9.09
N THR A 56 6.87 -8.14 -8.52
CA THR A 56 8.25 -8.21 -9.01
C THR A 56 8.77 -9.64 -8.95
N VAL A 57 8.61 -10.34 -7.82
CA VAL A 57 9.04 -11.74 -7.68
C VAL A 57 8.32 -12.66 -8.68
N LYS A 58 7.01 -12.47 -8.87
CA LYS A 58 6.23 -13.23 -9.86
C LYS A 58 6.67 -12.95 -11.30
N ALA A 59 7.00 -11.70 -11.63
CA ALA A 59 7.53 -11.34 -12.94
C ALA A 59 8.88 -12.02 -13.22
N ILE A 60 9.79 -12.04 -12.24
CA ILE A 60 11.08 -12.75 -12.34
C ILE A 60 10.87 -14.25 -12.55
N MET A 61 9.94 -14.87 -11.82
CA MET A 61 9.62 -16.29 -12.00
C MET A 61 9.10 -16.58 -13.41
N ILE A 62 8.20 -15.75 -13.94
CA ILE A 62 7.66 -15.90 -15.29
C ILE A 62 8.77 -15.82 -16.34
N GLU A 63 9.63 -14.79 -16.26
CA GLU A 63 10.76 -14.62 -17.18
C GLU A 63 11.76 -15.79 -17.11
N GLY A 64 12.03 -16.30 -15.90
CA GLY A 64 12.88 -17.47 -15.70
C GLY A 64 12.30 -18.73 -16.35
N VAL A 65 10.99 -18.97 -16.19
CA VAL A 65 10.30 -20.11 -16.82
C VAL A 65 10.31 -19.99 -18.35
N LEU A 66 10.04 -18.80 -18.88
CA LEU A 66 10.11 -18.52 -20.33
C LEU A 66 11.52 -18.75 -20.90
N SER A 67 12.56 -18.33 -20.18
CA SER A 67 13.96 -18.50 -20.59
C SER A 67 14.41 -19.96 -20.56
N ILE A 68 13.88 -20.76 -19.61
CA ILE A 68 14.09 -22.21 -19.58
C ILE A 68 13.37 -22.87 -20.76
N GLN A 69 12.14 -22.45 -21.06
CA GLN A 69 11.36 -22.98 -22.18
C GLN A 69 12.00 -22.66 -23.54
N SER A 70 12.57 -21.47 -23.70
CA SER A 70 13.26 -21.06 -24.93
C SER A 70 14.61 -21.79 -25.13
N GLY A 71 15.08 -22.54 -24.12
CA GLY A 71 16.35 -23.26 -24.18
C GLY A 71 17.58 -22.34 -24.11
N GLU A 72 17.45 -21.17 -23.48
CA GLU A 72 18.58 -20.27 -23.26
C GLU A 72 19.65 -20.93 -22.38
N ASN A 73 20.93 -20.61 -22.63
CA ASN A 73 22.03 -21.13 -21.83
C ASN A 73 21.84 -20.71 -20.36
N PRO A 74 21.85 -21.64 -19.39
CA PRO A 74 21.63 -21.35 -17.97
C PRO A 74 22.50 -20.22 -17.40
N ARG A 75 23.70 -20.01 -17.97
CA ARG A 75 24.60 -18.91 -17.59
C ARG A 75 24.02 -17.54 -17.97
N ILE A 76 23.44 -17.43 -19.17
CA ILE A 76 22.77 -16.22 -19.67
C ILE A 76 21.48 -15.97 -18.89
N VAL A 77 20.70 -17.03 -18.60
CA VAL A 77 19.48 -16.92 -17.79
C VAL A 77 19.81 -16.40 -16.38
N LYS A 78 20.88 -16.89 -15.76
CA LYS A 78 21.35 -16.39 -14.45
C LYS A 78 21.68 -14.89 -14.50
N ASP A 79 22.44 -14.45 -15.49
CA ASP A 79 22.83 -13.04 -15.63
C ASP A 79 21.60 -12.15 -15.90
N LYS A 80 20.64 -12.63 -16.69
CA LYS A 80 19.38 -11.96 -17.00
C LYS A 80 18.51 -11.81 -15.75
N LEU A 81 18.34 -12.89 -14.97
CA LEU A 81 17.56 -12.85 -13.72
C LEU A 81 18.27 -12.01 -12.64
N ALA A 82 19.60 -12.07 -12.55
CA ALA A 82 20.39 -11.23 -11.65
C ALA A 82 20.22 -9.73 -11.95
N SER A 83 19.91 -9.36 -13.19
CA SER A 83 19.63 -7.97 -13.57
C SER A 83 18.32 -7.40 -13.00
N PHE A 84 17.41 -8.24 -12.51
CA PHE A 84 16.17 -7.80 -11.85
C PHE A 84 16.31 -7.60 -10.34
N LEU A 85 17.39 -8.09 -9.72
CA LEU A 85 17.64 -7.90 -8.30
C LEU A 85 18.24 -6.52 -8.02
N ALA A 86 17.97 -5.97 -6.84
CA ALA A 86 18.59 -4.73 -6.39
C ALA A 86 20.11 -4.93 -6.16
N PRO A 87 20.95 -3.89 -6.31
CA PRO A 87 22.41 -4.02 -6.23
C PRO A 87 22.92 -4.67 -4.94
N ASN A 88 22.23 -4.44 -3.81
CA ASN A 88 22.52 -5.06 -2.52
C ASN A 88 22.23 -6.56 -2.49
N GLU A 89 21.22 -7.03 -3.22
CA GLU A 89 20.86 -8.44 -3.32
C GLU A 89 21.74 -9.19 -4.33
N ARG A 90 22.28 -8.47 -5.33
CA ARG A 90 23.29 -9.02 -6.27
C ARG A 90 24.61 -9.38 -5.59
N ALA A 91 25.06 -8.57 -4.63
CA ALA A 91 26.30 -8.83 -3.89
C ALA A 91 26.26 -10.19 -3.17
N GLY A 92 25.11 -10.59 -2.62
CA GLY A 92 24.94 -11.90 -1.99
C GLY A 92 24.97 -13.08 -2.97
N LEU A 93 24.58 -12.86 -4.23
CA LEU A 93 24.68 -13.87 -5.30
C LEU A 93 26.11 -14.04 -5.81
N GLU A 94 26.91 -12.97 -5.80
CA GLU A 94 28.32 -13.00 -6.16
C GLU A 94 29.15 -13.70 -5.06
N GLU A 95 28.88 -13.43 -3.78
CA GLU A 95 29.53 -14.13 -2.66
C GLU A 95 29.17 -15.62 -2.60
N ALA A 96 27.91 -16.00 -2.88
CA ALA A 96 27.50 -17.40 -2.94
C ALA A 96 28.00 -18.15 -4.20
N GLY A 97 28.36 -17.40 -5.25
CA GLY A 97 28.90 -17.93 -6.51
C GLY A 97 30.43 -17.93 -6.61
N GLY A 98 31.13 -17.31 -5.67
CA GLY A 98 32.59 -17.16 -5.65
C GLY A 98 33.36 -18.34 -5.05
N GLY A 99 32.72 -19.49 -4.88
CA GLY A 99 33.36 -20.74 -4.49
C GLY A 99 33.92 -21.51 -5.68
N GLU A 100 34.93 -20.94 -6.35
CA GLU A 100 35.96 -21.68 -7.08
C GLU A 100 37.33 -21.34 -6.50
#